data_AF-A0A6V0FH47-F1
#
_entry.id   AF-A0A6V0FH47-F1
#
_cell.length_a   1.000
_cell.length_b   1.000
_cell.length_c   1.000
_cell.angle_alpha   90.00
_cell.angle_beta   90.00
_cell.angle_gamma   90.00
#
_symmetry.space_group_name_H-M   'P 1'
#
loop_
_entity.id
_entity.type
_entity.pdbx_description
1 polymer ?
#
loop_
_entity_poly.entity_id
_entity_poly.type
_entity_poly.pdbx_seq_one_letter_code
_entity_poly.pdbx_strand_id
1 'polypeptide(L)'
;MVRSSKHMVVFTGAGMSTSAGISDFRGPNGVWTRKARGQEPIVGTSTVKACPTNTHMGIVELHRRGVVKHVISQNCDGLHRRSGIPANAVSELHGNSNIEICEDCGCRYFRDFKATRRVRTFDHFTGRFCPLCEGRLLESTIDFGQDLPTKPLKKAEKHSRLADLHVVFGSSLTVSPACDLPEQTADKGLTRGRLVIVNKQKTPLTPKASLHIHASTDLVMEALMRNLTIPIPSFTLWRRIIFGCEGGYVYAKAVDPHAPKLEIGALRNVDWVGKTPESPASKRAQTVWTSLVHRCPKEQVVLNDMHPTLHFVGHYQEPSLCLDLNLATGDKDVLLGFDPTAGQWSVAAVNDWNAGAPCGEDRDADYGASHRKYVVSKRREQGYADAAKQVEQEFEEARQNALKSQEEQDRVRANHSAIAELQVARAREFASQQASAGVTVAGARDRVPHQAAAETKVANVQDRTRRQAMIEAQSDGAFRRVLPGRGEKLECLGLPGQYKKLPSAEHRNVMVQHARECDHASCSKIWSGPWGEFIGGDMGRTHFDLTECHRGRGLNEAIGWNYDNPRV
;
A
#
# COMPACT_ATOMS: atom_id res chain seq x y z
N MET A 1 -13.28 -30.93 5.82
CA MET A 1 -12.28 -30.72 4.75
C MET A 1 -11.03 -30.03 5.28
N VAL A 2 -11.11 -28.79 5.78
CA VAL A 2 -9.93 -28.07 6.31
C VAL A 2 -9.27 -28.81 7.48
N ARG A 3 -10.01 -29.17 8.53
CA ARG A 3 -9.48 -29.90 9.70
C ARG A 3 -8.81 -31.24 9.37
N SER A 4 -9.22 -31.89 8.27
CA SER A 4 -8.72 -33.21 7.86
C SER A 4 -7.58 -33.15 6.83
N SER A 5 -7.31 -31.97 6.26
CA SER A 5 -6.29 -31.78 5.23
C SER A 5 -4.91 -31.72 5.88
N LYS A 6 -3.96 -32.46 5.31
CA LYS A 6 -2.55 -32.43 5.72
C LYS A 6 -1.77 -31.39 4.92
N HIS A 7 -2.20 -31.10 3.69
CA HIS A 7 -1.53 -30.15 2.81
C HIS A 7 -2.54 -29.30 2.04
N MET A 8 -3.11 -28.30 2.72
CA MET A 8 -4.03 -27.35 2.10
C MET A 8 -3.26 -26.30 1.31
N VAL A 9 -3.66 -26.10 0.06
CA VAL A 9 -3.18 -25.01 -0.80
C VAL A 9 -4.34 -24.07 -1.10
N VAL A 10 -4.06 -22.77 -1.01
CA VAL A 10 -5.04 -21.73 -1.34
C VAL A 10 -4.70 -21.15 -2.70
N PHE A 11 -5.71 -20.99 -3.57
CA PHE A 11 -5.57 -20.34 -4.86
C PHE A 11 -6.44 -19.08 -4.89
N THR A 12 -5.89 -17.93 -5.28
CA THR A 12 -6.60 -16.65 -5.19
C THR A 12 -6.64 -15.87 -6.50
N GLY A 13 -7.78 -15.25 -6.79
CA GLY A 13 -7.98 -14.31 -7.88
C GLY A 13 -8.55 -12.96 -7.43
N ALA A 14 -8.81 -12.09 -8.40
CA ALA A 14 -9.12 -10.68 -8.16
C ALA A 14 -10.40 -10.47 -7.34
N GLY A 15 -11.34 -11.42 -7.38
CA GLY A 15 -12.57 -11.39 -6.60
C GLY A 15 -12.33 -11.28 -5.09
N MET A 16 -11.20 -11.80 -4.59
CA MET A 16 -10.82 -11.72 -3.17
C MET A 16 -10.45 -10.30 -2.71
N SER A 17 -10.04 -9.43 -3.64
CA SER A 17 -9.61 -8.05 -3.36
C SER A 17 -10.74 -7.03 -3.58
N THR A 18 -11.93 -7.47 -3.99
CA THR A 18 -13.05 -6.57 -4.31
C THR A 18 -13.59 -5.80 -3.11
N SER A 19 -13.59 -6.38 -1.91
CA SER A 19 -13.98 -5.69 -0.67
C SER A 19 -12.92 -4.69 -0.17
N ALA A 20 -11.68 -4.78 -0.66
CA ALA A 20 -10.66 -3.74 -0.46
C ALA A 20 -10.83 -2.55 -1.43
N GLY A 21 -11.87 -2.58 -2.28
CA GLY A 21 -12.14 -1.57 -3.29
C GLY A 21 -11.31 -1.71 -4.56
N ILE A 22 -10.62 -2.85 -4.76
CA ILE A 22 -9.89 -3.15 -5.99
C ILE A 22 -10.83 -3.90 -6.94
N SER A 23 -11.10 -3.34 -8.12
CA SER A 23 -12.01 -3.98 -9.09
C SER A 23 -11.48 -5.34 -9.56
N ASP A 24 -12.40 -6.29 -9.76
CA ASP A 24 -12.09 -7.53 -10.46
C ASP A 24 -12.01 -7.32 -11.98
N PHE A 25 -11.76 -8.41 -12.70
CA PHE A 25 -11.62 -8.39 -14.15
C PHE A 25 -12.91 -8.75 -14.90
N ARG A 26 -13.67 -9.75 -14.42
CA ARG A 26 -14.78 -10.41 -15.16
C ARG A 26 -16.11 -10.44 -14.39
N GLY A 27 -16.18 -9.80 -13.22
CA GLY A 27 -17.43 -9.63 -12.50
C GLY A 27 -18.40 -8.70 -13.25
N PRO A 28 -19.61 -8.46 -12.71
CA PRO A 28 -20.60 -7.59 -13.33
C PRO A 28 -20.09 -6.18 -13.67
N ASN A 29 -19.15 -5.69 -12.84
CA ASN A 29 -18.46 -4.40 -12.98
C ASN A 29 -16.95 -4.56 -13.19
N GLY A 30 -16.50 -5.75 -13.60
CA GLY A 30 -15.08 -6.02 -13.83
C GLY A 30 -14.50 -5.22 -14.98
N VAL A 31 -13.20 -4.98 -14.95
CA VAL A 31 -12.47 -4.17 -15.94
C VAL A 31 -12.78 -4.61 -17.38
N TRP A 32 -12.73 -5.92 -17.68
CA TRP A 32 -13.01 -6.45 -19.02
C TRP A 32 -14.49 -6.45 -19.35
N THR A 33 -15.37 -6.74 -18.39
CA THR A 33 -16.83 -6.69 -18.58
C THR A 33 -17.29 -5.29 -18.97
N ARG A 34 -16.75 -4.26 -18.33
CA ARG A 34 -17.05 -2.85 -18.62
C ARG A 34 -16.45 -2.42 -19.95
N LYS A 35 -15.19 -2.76 -20.21
CA LYS A 35 -14.53 -2.49 -21.50
C LYS A 35 -15.31 -3.10 -22.67
N ALA A 36 -15.80 -4.33 -22.54
CA ALA A 36 -16.63 -4.99 -23.55
C ALA A 36 -17.98 -4.29 -23.80
N ARG A 37 -18.46 -3.50 -22.83
CA ARG A 37 -19.68 -2.68 -22.94
C ARG A 37 -19.37 -1.22 -23.36
N GLY A 38 -18.13 -0.89 -23.71
CA GLY A 38 -17.72 0.49 -24.01
C GLY A 38 -17.74 1.41 -22.78
N GLN A 39 -17.64 0.86 -21.58
CA GLN A 39 -17.69 1.60 -20.32
C GLN A 39 -16.29 1.74 -19.71
N GLU A 40 -16.00 2.91 -19.15
CA GLU A 40 -14.75 3.16 -18.42
C GLU A 40 -14.63 2.27 -17.17
N PRO A 41 -13.40 1.85 -16.79
CA PRO A 41 -13.15 1.13 -15.54
C PRO A 41 -13.63 1.93 -14.33
N ILE A 42 -14.11 1.24 -13.30
CA ILE A 42 -14.43 1.90 -12.03
C ILE A 42 -13.11 2.28 -11.36
N VAL A 43 -12.98 3.54 -10.98
CA VAL A 43 -11.85 4.01 -10.18
C VAL A 43 -12.01 3.46 -8.76
N GLY A 44 -11.25 2.40 -8.48
CA GLY A 44 -11.20 1.75 -7.17
C GLY A 44 -10.14 2.37 -6.24
N THR A 45 -9.97 1.73 -5.09
CA THR A 45 -8.88 2.03 -4.17
C THR A 45 -7.54 1.76 -4.86
N SER A 46 -6.59 2.68 -4.72
CA SER A 46 -5.22 2.44 -5.15
C SER A 46 -4.62 1.24 -4.41
N THR A 47 -3.97 0.31 -5.11
CA THR A 47 -3.38 -0.90 -4.50
C THR A 47 -2.41 -0.57 -3.37
N VAL A 48 -1.68 0.55 -3.49
CA VAL A 48 -0.74 1.01 -2.45
C VAL A 48 -1.42 1.52 -1.19
N LYS A 49 -2.72 1.81 -1.19
CA LYS A 49 -3.50 2.24 -0.01
C LYS A 49 -4.52 1.19 0.44
N ALA A 50 -4.70 0.12 -0.33
CA ALA A 50 -5.69 -0.90 -0.02
C ALA A 50 -5.28 -1.68 1.24
N CYS A 51 -6.23 -1.91 2.14
CA CYS A 51 -6.04 -2.83 3.26
C CYS A 51 -6.31 -4.27 2.81
N PRO A 52 -5.52 -5.25 3.27
CA PRO A 52 -5.87 -6.66 3.11
C PRO A 52 -7.28 -6.95 3.64
N THR A 53 -8.03 -7.78 2.92
CA THR A 53 -9.41 -8.16 3.29
C THR A 53 -9.44 -9.20 4.42
N ASN A 54 -10.61 -9.46 5.00
CA ASN A 54 -10.77 -10.53 5.99
C ASN A 54 -10.36 -11.90 5.43
N THR A 55 -10.55 -12.13 4.12
CA THR A 55 -10.02 -13.32 3.45
C THR A 55 -8.49 -13.39 3.49
N HIS A 56 -7.79 -12.28 3.19
CA HIS A 56 -6.33 -12.22 3.28
C HIS A 56 -5.85 -12.50 4.71
N MET A 57 -6.46 -11.84 5.70
CA MET A 57 -6.07 -11.98 7.11
C MET A 57 -6.39 -13.37 7.67
N GLY A 58 -7.48 -13.99 7.22
CA GLY A 58 -7.79 -15.39 7.53
C GLY A 58 -6.75 -16.36 6.97
N ILE A 59 -6.28 -16.15 5.73
CA ILE A 59 -5.20 -16.95 5.14
C ILE A 59 -3.90 -16.77 5.93
N VAL A 60 -3.57 -15.56 6.38
CA VAL A 60 -2.40 -15.29 7.23
C VAL A 60 -2.43 -16.15 8.49
N GLU A 61 -3.56 -16.16 9.20
CA GLU A 61 -3.68 -16.92 10.45
C GLU A 61 -3.68 -18.44 10.21
N LEU A 62 -4.36 -18.91 9.16
CA LEU A 62 -4.33 -20.33 8.80
C LEU A 62 -2.93 -20.78 8.36
N HIS A 63 -2.16 -19.93 7.70
CA HIS A 63 -0.77 -20.20 7.37
C HIS A 63 0.11 -20.23 8.61
N ARG A 64 -0.03 -19.26 9.52
CA ARG A 64 0.72 -19.22 10.81
C ARG A 64 0.51 -20.48 11.63
N ARG A 65 -0.71 -21.03 11.63
CA ARG A 65 -1.05 -22.30 12.30
C ARG A 65 -0.62 -23.56 11.53
N GLY A 66 0.01 -23.40 10.38
CA GLY A 66 0.43 -24.49 9.51
C GLY A 66 -0.71 -25.24 8.84
N VAL A 67 -1.93 -24.69 8.82
CA VAL A 67 -3.09 -25.28 8.12
C VAL A 67 -2.93 -25.05 6.61
N VAL A 68 -2.73 -23.80 6.19
CA VAL A 68 -2.39 -23.47 4.79
C VAL A 68 -0.89 -23.64 4.61
N LYS A 69 -0.49 -24.48 3.65
CA LYS A 69 0.91 -24.78 3.35
C LYS A 69 1.52 -23.88 2.29
N HIS A 70 0.68 -23.33 1.41
CA HIS A 70 1.12 -22.43 0.34
C HIS A 70 -0.06 -21.65 -0.25
N VAL A 71 0.23 -20.45 -0.74
CA VAL A 71 -0.72 -19.59 -1.44
C VAL A 71 -0.26 -19.45 -2.90
N ILE A 72 -1.15 -19.72 -3.84
CA ILE A 72 -0.95 -19.50 -5.27
C ILE A 72 -1.85 -18.33 -5.67
N SER A 73 -1.29 -17.25 -6.17
CA SER A 73 -2.04 -16.03 -6.47
C SER A 73 -1.91 -15.62 -7.94
N GLN A 74 -3.05 -15.26 -8.53
CA GLN A 74 -3.15 -14.57 -9.82
C GLN A 74 -3.18 -13.04 -9.65
N ASN A 75 -3.23 -12.54 -8.42
CA ASN A 75 -3.36 -11.11 -8.15
C ASN A 75 -2.01 -10.42 -8.20
N CYS A 76 -1.96 -9.27 -8.86
CA CYS A 76 -0.78 -8.40 -8.94
C CYS A 76 -0.82 -7.25 -7.90
N ASP A 77 -1.82 -7.23 -7.01
CA ASP A 77 -2.08 -6.12 -6.08
C ASP A 77 -1.11 -6.03 -4.89
N GLY A 78 -0.34 -7.09 -4.63
CA GLY A 78 0.65 -7.16 -3.55
C GLY A 78 0.07 -7.33 -2.14
N LEU A 79 -1.25 -7.51 -1.99
CA LEU A 79 -1.90 -7.56 -0.68
C LEU A 79 -1.53 -8.79 0.16
N HIS A 80 -1.23 -9.93 -0.46
CA HIS A 80 -0.73 -11.12 0.28
C HIS A 80 0.60 -10.85 0.97
N ARG A 81 1.55 -10.18 0.30
CA ARG A 81 2.84 -9.83 0.90
C ARG A 81 2.65 -8.81 2.02
N ARG A 82 1.82 -7.79 1.77
CA ARG A 82 1.53 -6.74 2.76
C ARG A 82 0.76 -7.25 3.98
N SER A 83 -0.10 -8.26 3.84
CA SER A 83 -0.83 -8.86 4.96
C SER A 83 0.07 -9.66 5.92
N GLY A 84 1.32 -9.95 5.51
CA GLY A 84 2.27 -10.72 6.29
C GLY A 84 2.37 -12.19 5.89
N ILE A 85 1.92 -12.57 4.68
CA ILE A 85 2.30 -13.87 4.11
C ILE A 85 3.79 -13.81 3.71
N PRO A 86 4.63 -14.72 4.24
CA PRO A 86 6.04 -14.76 3.87
C PRO A 86 6.26 -14.95 2.36
N ALA A 87 7.31 -14.35 1.81
CA ALA A 87 7.71 -14.49 0.41
C ALA A 87 7.80 -15.96 -0.04
N ASN A 88 8.32 -16.81 0.85
CA ASN A 88 8.51 -18.22 0.59
C ASN A 88 7.22 -19.06 0.75
N ALA A 89 6.09 -18.46 1.12
CA ALA A 89 4.80 -19.13 1.26
C ALA A 89 3.78 -18.72 0.18
N VAL A 90 4.18 -17.86 -0.76
CA VAL A 90 3.33 -17.39 -1.86
C VAL A 90 4.01 -17.57 -3.22
N SER A 91 3.23 -17.99 -4.23
CA SER A 91 3.60 -17.97 -5.64
C SER A 91 2.74 -16.93 -6.37
N GLU A 92 3.34 -15.79 -6.70
CA GLU A 92 2.69 -14.69 -7.44
C GLU A 92 2.84 -14.94 -8.95
N LEU A 93 1.90 -15.70 -9.52
CA LEU A 93 2.03 -16.23 -10.88
C LEU A 93 1.94 -15.15 -11.97
N HIS A 94 1.19 -14.08 -11.73
CA HIS A 94 1.09 -12.97 -12.68
C HIS A 94 1.99 -11.79 -12.29
N GLY A 95 2.95 -12.03 -11.39
CA GLY A 95 3.81 -11.02 -10.82
C GLY A 95 3.12 -10.15 -9.76
N ASN A 96 3.82 -9.10 -9.35
CA ASN A 96 3.41 -8.18 -8.32
C ASN A 96 3.74 -6.73 -8.75
N SER A 97 2.74 -5.86 -8.71
CA SER A 97 2.88 -4.46 -9.15
C SER A 97 3.82 -3.63 -8.27
N ASN A 98 4.25 -4.15 -7.13
CA ASN A 98 5.25 -3.57 -6.23
C ASN A 98 6.65 -4.15 -6.42
N ILE A 99 6.85 -5.15 -7.29
CA ILE A 99 8.16 -5.79 -7.47
C ILE A 99 8.80 -5.38 -8.78
N GLU A 100 10.08 -5.05 -8.68
CA GLU A 100 10.99 -4.90 -9.80
C GLU A 100 12.03 -6.01 -9.83
N ILE A 101 12.51 -6.34 -11.02
CA ILE A 101 13.54 -7.34 -11.24
C ILE A 101 14.58 -6.73 -12.18
N CYS A 102 15.86 -6.79 -11.80
CA CYS A 102 16.94 -6.35 -12.68
C CYS A 102 17.06 -7.31 -13.86
N GLU A 103 17.16 -6.78 -15.08
CA GLU A 103 17.28 -7.59 -16.29
C GLU A 103 18.62 -8.34 -16.40
N ASP A 104 19.71 -7.82 -15.81
CA ASP A 104 21.05 -8.40 -15.93
C ASP A 104 21.37 -9.37 -14.80
N CYS A 105 21.23 -8.92 -13.54
CA CYS A 105 21.56 -9.74 -12.38
C CYS A 105 20.35 -10.47 -11.79
N GLY A 106 19.12 -10.20 -12.25
CA GLY A 106 17.92 -10.83 -11.70
C GLY A 106 17.52 -10.36 -10.30
N CYS A 107 18.24 -9.43 -9.65
CA CYS A 107 17.93 -8.99 -8.29
C CYS A 107 16.51 -8.42 -8.20
N ARG A 108 15.75 -8.85 -7.18
CA ARG A 108 14.37 -8.43 -6.94
C ARG A 108 14.34 -7.29 -5.93
N TYR A 109 13.54 -6.26 -6.20
CA TYR A 109 13.32 -5.12 -5.32
C TYR A 109 11.83 -4.99 -5.03
N PHE A 110 11.46 -5.13 -3.76
CA PHE A 110 10.07 -4.92 -3.33
C PHE A 110 9.90 -3.44 -2.95
N ARG A 111 8.99 -2.75 -3.62
CA ARG A 111 8.75 -1.32 -3.46
C ARG A 111 7.46 -1.11 -2.68
N ASP A 112 7.46 -0.12 -1.79
CA ASP A 112 6.22 0.24 -1.10
C ASP A 112 5.20 0.90 -2.05
N PHE A 113 5.70 1.44 -3.18
CA PHE A 113 4.91 2.02 -4.27
C PHE A 113 4.75 1.08 -5.48
N LYS A 114 3.81 1.41 -6.37
CA LYS A 114 3.59 0.69 -7.63
C LYS A 114 4.79 0.89 -8.56
N ALA A 115 5.51 -0.18 -8.86
CA ALA A 115 6.66 -0.21 -9.75
C ALA A 115 6.33 0.16 -11.21
N THR A 116 5.07 -0.02 -11.63
CA THR A 116 4.64 0.26 -13.01
C THR A 116 4.92 1.70 -13.42
N ARG A 117 5.88 1.87 -14.33
CA ARG A 117 6.18 3.12 -15.03
C ARG A 117 6.56 2.77 -16.48
N ARG A 118 5.70 2.00 -17.14
CA ARG A 118 5.94 1.52 -18.52
C ARG A 118 6.26 2.71 -19.41
N VAL A 119 7.51 2.79 -19.84
CA VAL A 119 7.99 3.84 -20.75
C VAL A 119 7.49 3.56 -22.17
N ARG A 120 7.27 2.29 -22.50
CA ARG A 120 6.90 1.83 -23.83
C ARG A 120 6.03 0.59 -23.80
N THR A 121 5.19 0.40 -24.82
CA THR A 121 4.33 -0.77 -24.96
C THR A 121 5.14 -2.06 -25.04
N PHE A 122 4.74 -3.07 -24.25
CA PHE A 122 5.39 -4.38 -24.06
C PHE A 122 6.77 -4.35 -23.39
N ASP A 123 7.38 -3.18 -23.21
CA ASP A 123 8.60 -3.06 -22.41
C ASP A 123 8.23 -2.81 -20.94
N HIS A 124 8.66 -3.71 -20.08
CA HIS A 124 8.40 -3.65 -18.64
C HIS A 124 9.41 -2.73 -17.92
N PHE A 125 10.31 -2.08 -18.65
CA PHE A 125 11.24 -1.11 -18.10
C PHE A 125 10.52 -0.01 -17.34
N THR A 126 10.99 0.20 -16.11
CA THR A 126 10.41 1.12 -15.16
C THR A 126 11.09 2.50 -15.16
N GLY A 127 12.13 2.67 -15.98
CA GLY A 127 12.95 3.88 -16.00
C GLY A 127 13.99 3.96 -14.88
N ARG A 128 14.20 2.91 -14.07
CA ARG A 128 15.23 2.86 -13.01
C ARG A 128 16.27 1.79 -13.26
N PHE A 129 17.39 1.95 -12.57
CA PHE A 129 18.55 1.07 -12.67
C PHE A 129 18.82 0.33 -11.37
N CYS A 130 19.40 -0.85 -11.51
CA CYS A 130 19.82 -1.69 -10.40
C CYS A 130 20.96 -1.01 -9.65
N PRO A 131 20.87 -0.80 -8.33
CA PRO A 131 21.96 -0.21 -7.54
C PRO A 131 23.22 -1.08 -7.47
N LEU A 132 23.15 -2.35 -7.86
CA LEU A 132 24.28 -3.29 -7.79
C LEU A 132 25.06 -3.43 -9.11
N CYS A 133 24.37 -3.35 -10.25
CA CYS A 133 24.97 -3.61 -11.55
C CYS A 133 24.53 -2.63 -12.65
N GLU A 134 23.74 -1.62 -12.30
CA GLU A 134 23.22 -0.59 -13.23
C GLU A 134 22.35 -1.12 -14.39
N GLY A 135 21.96 -2.39 -14.33
CA GLY A 135 21.02 -2.99 -15.29
C GLY A 135 19.62 -2.39 -15.16
N ARG A 136 18.84 -2.40 -16.24
CA ARG A 136 17.47 -1.86 -16.22
C ARG A 136 16.60 -2.65 -15.23
N LEU A 137 15.77 -1.95 -14.47
CA LEU A 137 14.76 -2.55 -13.60
C LEU A 137 13.44 -2.70 -14.35
N LEU A 138 12.93 -3.92 -14.39
CA LEU A 138 11.69 -4.30 -15.04
C LEU A 138 10.60 -4.55 -13.99
N GLU A 139 9.37 -4.11 -14.21
CA GLU A 139 8.26 -4.53 -13.34
C GLU A 139 8.00 -6.03 -13.49
N SER A 140 7.57 -6.69 -12.41
CA SER A 140 7.37 -8.15 -12.42
C SER A 140 6.03 -8.64 -12.97
N THR A 141 5.05 -7.75 -13.15
CA THR A 141 3.73 -8.13 -13.67
C THR A 141 3.84 -8.54 -15.12
N ILE A 142 3.12 -9.59 -15.52
CA ILE A 142 3.19 -10.12 -16.89
C ILE A 142 2.03 -9.61 -17.78
N ASP A 143 2.30 -9.56 -19.08
CA ASP A 143 1.29 -9.25 -20.10
C ASP A 143 0.62 -10.52 -20.64
N PHE A 144 -0.53 -10.37 -21.32
CA PHE A 144 -1.15 -11.48 -22.04
C PHE A 144 -0.20 -12.02 -23.11
N GLY A 145 -0.03 -13.35 -23.13
CA GLY A 145 0.88 -14.05 -24.03
C GLY A 145 2.35 -14.04 -23.60
N GLN A 146 2.68 -13.46 -22.44
CA GLN A 146 3.98 -13.65 -21.81
C GLN A 146 3.97 -14.91 -20.94
N ASP A 147 5.11 -15.60 -20.87
CA ASP A 147 5.28 -16.77 -20.01
C ASP A 147 5.15 -16.40 -18.52
N LEU A 148 4.60 -17.34 -17.73
CA LEU A 148 4.62 -17.21 -16.28
C LEU A 148 6.06 -17.28 -15.75
N PRO A 149 6.39 -16.61 -14.63
CA PRO A 149 7.71 -16.69 -14.03
C PRO A 149 8.01 -18.12 -13.55
N THR A 150 9.11 -18.70 -14.05
CA THR A 150 9.48 -20.11 -13.87
C THR A 150 9.57 -20.53 -12.41
N LYS A 151 10.22 -19.73 -11.56
CA LYS A 151 10.44 -20.06 -10.14
C LYS A 151 9.10 -20.11 -9.36
N PRO A 152 8.24 -19.07 -9.37
CA PRO A 152 6.91 -19.14 -8.78
C PRO A 152 6.05 -20.28 -9.32
N LEU A 153 6.08 -20.55 -10.63
CA LEU A 153 5.29 -21.62 -11.25
C LEU A 153 5.72 -23.00 -10.77
N LYS A 154 7.02 -23.35 -10.86
CA LYS A 154 7.54 -24.64 -10.37
C LYS A 154 7.20 -24.89 -8.91
N LYS A 155 7.25 -23.84 -8.09
CA LYS A 155 6.85 -23.91 -6.68
C LYS A 155 5.35 -24.14 -6.52
N ALA A 156 4.52 -23.42 -7.28
CA ALA A 156 3.08 -23.60 -7.27
C ALA A 156 2.71 -25.04 -7.66
N GLU A 157 3.30 -25.56 -8.75
CA GLU A 157 3.12 -26.96 -9.18
C GLU A 157 3.56 -27.96 -8.11
N LYS A 158 4.71 -27.73 -7.44
CA LYS A 158 5.17 -28.58 -6.33
C LYS A 158 4.12 -28.66 -5.24
N HIS A 159 3.58 -27.51 -4.80
CA HIS A 159 2.56 -27.49 -3.75
C HIS A 159 1.23 -28.08 -4.24
N SER A 160 0.84 -27.86 -5.50
CA SER A 160 -0.35 -28.49 -6.09
C SER A 160 -0.24 -30.01 -6.17
N ARG A 161 0.92 -30.58 -6.51
CA ARG A 161 1.16 -32.03 -6.48
C ARG A 161 1.05 -32.62 -5.08
N LEU A 162 1.45 -31.89 -4.05
CA LEU A 162 1.34 -32.32 -2.66
C LEU A 162 -0.06 -32.12 -2.07
N ALA A 163 -0.86 -31.22 -2.63
CA ALA A 163 -2.14 -30.83 -2.05
C ALA A 163 -3.15 -31.99 -1.97
N ASP A 164 -3.74 -32.17 -0.80
CA ASP A 164 -4.94 -33.01 -0.60
C ASP A 164 -6.23 -32.16 -0.53
N LEU A 165 -6.07 -30.83 -0.43
CA LEU A 165 -7.15 -29.85 -0.50
C LEU A 165 -6.65 -28.59 -1.22
N HIS A 166 -7.37 -28.21 -2.29
CA HIS A 166 -7.26 -26.90 -2.91
C HIS A 166 -8.50 -26.07 -2.58
N VAL A 167 -8.32 -24.83 -2.13
CA VAL A 167 -9.42 -23.88 -1.91
C VAL A 167 -9.20 -22.65 -2.78
N VAL A 168 -10.11 -22.42 -3.73
CA VAL A 168 -10.09 -21.27 -4.63
C VAL A 168 -10.93 -20.15 -4.05
N PHE A 169 -10.36 -18.95 -3.90
CA PHE A 169 -11.07 -17.74 -3.51
C PHE A 169 -11.06 -16.72 -4.65
N GLY A 170 -12.25 -16.40 -5.18
CA GLY A 170 -12.46 -15.24 -6.04
C GLY A 170 -11.72 -15.28 -7.40
N SER A 171 -11.51 -16.46 -7.98
CA SER A 171 -10.99 -16.60 -9.35
C SER A 171 -12.05 -17.18 -10.28
N SER A 172 -12.08 -16.70 -11.52
CA SER A 172 -12.89 -17.29 -12.59
C SER A 172 -12.30 -18.59 -13.13
N LEU A 173 -11.01 -18.88 -12.84
CA LEU A 173 -10.28 -20.06 -13.31
C LEU A 173 -10.31 -20.23 -14.85
N THR A 174 -9.98 -19.15 -15.57
CA THR A 174 -10.05 -19.10 -17.05
C THR A 174 -8.71 -18.80 -17.73
N VAL A 175 -7.60 -18.76 -16.98
CA VAL A 175 -6.30 -18.33 -17.51
C VAL A 175 -5.27 -19.41 -17.19
N SER A 176 -4.96 -20.23 -18.19
CA SER A 176 -3.90 -21.23 -18.12
C SER A 176 -2.52 -20.57 -18.26
N PRO A 177 -1.46 -21.17 -17.68
CA PRO A 177 -1.47 -22.43 -16.93
C PRO A 177 -1.83 -22.29 -15.44
N ALA A 178 -2.16 -21.08 -14.97
CA ALA A 178 -2.46 -20.87 -13.55
C ALA A 178 -3.71 -21.63 -13.09
N CYS A 179 -4.79 -21.67 -13.88
CA CYS A 179 -6.02 -22.38 -13.49
C CYS A 179 -5.89 -23.91 -13.50
N ASP A 180 -4.86 -24.46 -14.14
CA ASP A 180 -4.64 -25.90 -14.24
C ASP A 180 -4.13 -26.46 -12.89
N LEU A 181 -3.61 -25.60 -12.01
CA LEU A 181 -3.03 -25.98 -10.71
C LEU A 181 -4.09 -26.51 -9.71
N PRO A 182 -5.24 -25.84 -9.50
CA PRO A 182 -6.36 -26.44 -8.78
C PRO A 182 -6.92 -27.70 -9.43
N GLU A 183 -6.95 -27.76 -10.77
CA GLU A 183 -7.46 -28.91 -11.53
C GLU A 183 -6.64 -30.17 -11.23
N GLN A 184 -5.31 -30.08 -11.22
CA GLN A 184 -4.40 -31.17 -10.83
C GLN A 184 -4.74 -31.79 -9.46
N THR A 185 -5.33 -31.03 -8.55
CA THR A 185 -5.75 -31.55 -7.23
C THR A 185 -7.09 -32.26 -7.30
N ALA A 186 -8.04 -31.72 -8.09
CA ALA A 186 -9.32 -32.38 -8.32
C ALA A 186 -9.14 -33.74 -9.03
N ASP A 187 -8.22 -33.81 -9.99
CA ASP A 187 -7.96 -35.00 -10.81
C ASP A 187 -7.35 -36.18 -10.00
N LYS A 188 -6.90 -35.95 -8.76
CA LYS A 188 -6.46 -37.03 -7.85
C LYS A 188 -7.62 -37.88 -7.31
N GLY A 189 -8.86 -37.43 -7.52
CA GLY A 189 -10.07 -38.08 -7.02
C GLY A 189 -10.37 -37.75 -5.56
N LEU A 190 -11.65 -37.85 -5.17
CA LEU A 190 -12.20 -37.36 -3.89
C LEU A 190 -11.56 -37.95 -2.61
N THR A 191 -10.86 -39.08 -2.75
CA THR A 191 -10.14 -39.75 -1.65
C THR A 191 -8.75 -39.17 -1.41
N ARG A 192 -8.11 -38.58 -2.43
CA ARG A 192 -6.72 -38.09 -2.38
C ARG A 192 -6.58 -36.59 -2.62
N GLY A 193 -7.56 -35.95 -3.25
CA GLY A 193 -7.57 -34.53 -3.53
C GLY A 193 -8.98 -33.98 -3.62
N ARG A 194 -9.23 -32.86 -2.94
CA ARG A 194 -10.51 -32.15 -3.00
C ARG A 194 -10.31 -30.74 -3.49
N LEU A 195 -11.24 -30.28 -4.33
CA LEU A 195 -11.29 -28.91 -4.82
C LEU A 195 -12.52 -28.21 -4.23
N VAL A 196 -12.30 -27.13 -3.51
CA VAL A 196 -13.36 -26.22 -3.04
C VAL A 196 -13.25 -24.92 -3.81
N ILE A 197 -14.36 -24.45 -4.36
CA ILE A 197 -14.44 -23.19 -5.08
C ILE A 197 -15.33 -22.23 -4.31
N VAL A 198 -14.81 -21.06 -3.96
CA VAL A 198 -15.54 -19.95 -3.35
C VAL A 198 -15.54 -18.81 -4.34
N ASN A 199 -16.63 -18.70 -5.09
CA ASN A 199 -16.76 -17.68 -6.13
C ASN A 199 -18.24 -17.39 -6.41
N LYS A 200 -18.58 -16.11 -6.58
CA LYS A 200 -19.96 -15.69 -6.91
C LYS A 200 -20.42 -16.29 -8.25
N GLN A 201 -19.52 -16.39 -9.22
CA GLN A 201 -19.78 -16.92 -10.56
C GLN A 201 -19.39 -18.40 -10.66
N LYS A 202 -20.01 -19.13 -11.59
CA LYS A 202 -19.53 -20.44 -12.04
C LYS A 202 -18.15 -20.32 -12.69
N THR A 203 -17.39 -21.39 -12.62
CA THR A 203 -16.03 -21.49 -13.21
C THR A 203 -15.96 -22.73 -14.11
N PRO A 204 -15.01 -22.81 -15.05
CA PRO A 204 -14.81 -24.03 -15.83
C PRO A 204 -14.57 -25.29 -14.98
N LEU A 205 -13.99 -25.15 -13.78
CA LEU A 205 -13.73 -26.26 -12.87
C LEU A 205 -14.87 -26.56 -11.88
N THR A 206 -16.00 -25.83 -11.93
CA THR A 206 -17.15 -26.11 -11.06
C THR A 206 -17.60 -27.58 -11.12
N PRO A 207 -17.67 -28.27 -12.29
CA PRO A 207 -18.03 -29.70 -12.35
C PRO A 207 -17.04 -30.64 -11.64
N LYS A 208 -15.77 -30.23 -11.48
CA LYS A 208 -14.73 -30.99 -10.78
C LYS A 208 -14.65 -30.69 -9.28
N ALA A 209 -15.35 -29.66 -8.81
CA ALA A 209 -15.27 -29.23 -7.42
C ALA A 209 -16.04 -30.19 -6.49
N SER A 210 -15.41 -30.58 -5.37
CA SER A 210 -16.08 -31.30 -4.28
C SER A 210 -17.10 -30.42 -3.55
N LEU A 211 -16.92 -29.09 -3.60
CA LEU A 211 -17.83 -28.10 -3.05
C LEU A 211 -17.68 -26.77 -3.80
N HIS A 212 -18.79 -26.17 -4.23
CA HIS A 212 -18.82 -24.80 -4.75
C HIS A 212 -19.74 -23.95 -3.87
N ILE A 213 -19.19 -22.88 -3.30
CA ILE A 213 -19.91 -21.89 -2.50
C ILE A 213 -20.07 -20.59 -3.30
N HIS A 214 -21.32 -20.24 -3.62
CA HIS A 214 -21.69 -19.03 -4.34
C HIS A 214 -21.85 -17.82 -3.41
N ALA A 215 -20.74 -17.27 -2.94
CA ALA A 215 -20.75 -16.15 -1.98
C ALA A 215 -19.53 -15.22 -2.13
N SER A 216 -19.53 -14.10 -1.39
CA SER A 216 -18.32 -13.30 -1.20
C SER A 216 -17.28 -14.08 -0.40
N THR A 217 -16.00 -13.87 -0.69
CA THR A 217 -14.91 -14.61 -0.05
C THR A 217 -14.80 -14.29 1.44
N ASP A 218 -15.01 -13.02 1.83
CA ASP A 218 -14.94 -12.59 3.24
C ASP A 218 -16.00 -13.25 4.09
N LEU A 219 -17.25 -13.32 3.62
CA LEU A 219 -18.34 -13.98 4.35
C LEU A 219 -18.01 -15.46 4.60
N VAL A 220 -17.45 -16.14 3.61
CA VAL A 220 -17.07 -17.55 3.72
C VAL A 220 -15.87 -17.72 4.64
N MET A 221 -14.86 -16.84 4.56
CA MET A 221 -13.70 -16.89 5.45
C MET A 221 -14.12 -16.66 6.90
N GLU A 222 -14.94 -15.64 7.18
CA GLU A 222 -15.44 -15.36 8.53
C GLU A 222 -16.22 -16.53 9.12
N ALA A 223 -17.10 -17.14 8.31
CA ALA A 223 -17.84 -18.33 8.73
C ALA A 223 -16.90 -19.52 8.97
N LEU A 224 -15.92 -19.75 8.08
CA LEU A 224 -14.93 -20.81 8.23
C LEU A 224 -14.12 -20.63 9.53
N MET A 225 -13.58 -19.44 9.74
CA MET A 225 -12.75 -19.10 10.90
C MET A 225 -13.53 -19.25 12.21
N ARG A 226 -14.80 -18.83 12.24
CA ARG A 226 -15.72 -19.06 13.36
C ARG A 226 -15.93 -20.56 13.65
N ASN A 227 -16.16 -21.38 12.62
CA ASN A 227 -16.33 -22.83 12.75
C ASN A 227 -15.03 -23.56 13.14
N LEU A 228 -13.87 -22.99 12.79
CA LEU A 228 -12.57 -23.46 13.26
C LEU A 228 -12.25 -22.98 14.68
N THR A 229 -13.02 -22.03 15.21
CA THR A 229 -12.74 -21.35 16.48
C THR A 229 -11.39 -20.64 16.44
N ILE A 230 -11.06 -20.05 15.29
CA ILE A 230 -9.83 -19.30 15.05
C ILE A 230 -10.23 -17.85 14.77
N PRO A 231 -9.72 -16.85 15.52
CA PRO A 231 -10.00 -15.45 15.24
C PRO A 231 -9.28 -15.00 13.96
N ILE A 232 -9.89 -14.08 13.21
CA ILE A 232 -9.19 -13.38 12.12
C ILE A 232 -8.39 -12.24 12.76
N PRO A 233 -7.06 -12.17 12.57
CA PRO A 233 -6.26 -11.10 13.13
C PRO A 233 -6.56 -9.77 12.43
N SER A 234 -6.50 -8.67 13.19
CA SER A 234 -6.48 -7.33 12.62
C SER A 234 -5.26 -7.13 11.71
N PHE A 235 -5.39 -6.28 10.70
CA PHE A 235 -4.27 -5.95 9.83
C PHE A 235 -3.24 -5.11 10.58
N THR A 236 -2.02 -5.64 10.67
CA THR A 236 -0.83 -4.91 11.13
C THR A 236 0.12 -4.79 9.95
N LEU A 237 0.52 -3.56 9.64
CA LEU A 237 1.56 -3.28 8.67
C LEU A 237 2.92 -3.49 9.34
N TRP A 238 3.63 -4.53 8.91
CA TRP A 238 4.96 -4.84 9.43
C TRP A 238 6.04 -4.09 8.66
N ARG A 239 6.95 -3.42 9.39
CA ARG A 239 8.18 -2.84 8.84
C ARG A 239 9.37 -3.42 9.59
N ARG A 240 10.45 -3.71 8.85
CA ARG A 240 11.69 -4.21 9.44
C ARG A 240 12.83 -3.32 9.01
N ILE A 241 13.56 -2.77 9.97
CA ILE A 241 14.62 -1.79 9.73
C ILE A 241 15.92 -2.36 10.27
N ILE A 242 16.93 -2.44 9.41
CA ILE A 242 18.29 -2.80 9.78
C ILE A 242 19.07 -1.51 9.99
N PHE A 243 19.67 -1.37 11.17
CA PHE A 243 20.61 -0.31 11.51
C PHE A 243 21.99 -0.90 11.69
N GLY A 244 23.02 -0.22 11.21
CA GLY A 244 24.38 -0.70 11.39
C GLY A 244 25.45 0.32 11.09
N CYS A 245 26.70 -0.10 11.26
CA CYS A 245 27.87 0.73 10.96
C CYS A 245 28.72 0.11 9.85
N GLU A 246 28.98 0.85 8.78
CA GLU A 246 29.80 0.39 7.65
C GLU A 246 30.61 1.56 7.07
N GLY A 247 31.93 1.36 6.87
CA GLY A 247 32.77 2.30 6.11
C GLY A 247 32.82 3.74 6.65
N GLY A 248 32.76 3.92 7.98
CA GLY A 248 32.73 5.25 8.62
C GLY A 248 31.33 5.90 8.68
N TYR A 249 30.29 5.19 8.23
CA TYR A 249 28.91 5.66 8.27
C TYR A 249 28.06 4.79 9.19
N VAL A 250 27.06 5.40 9.82
CA VAL A 250 25.88 4.70 10.31
C VAL A 250 24.87 4.62 9.18
N TYR A 251 24.19 3.48 9.03
CA TYR A 251 23.18 3.28 8.02
C TYR A 251 21.86 2.75 8.61
N ALA A 252 20.77 3.03 7.90
CA ALA A 252 19.45 2.48 8.15
C ALA A 252 18.82 2.07 6.82
N LYS A 253 18.28 0.85 6.76
CA LYS A 253 17.57 0.36 5.58
C LYS A 253 16.34 -0.46 5.95
N ALA A 254 15.27 -0.26 5.20
CA ALA A 254 14.07 -1.07 5.33
C ALA A 254 14.21 -2.38 4.52
N VAL A 255 13.74 -3.47 5.09
CA VAL A 255 13.79 -4.82 4.51
C VAL A 255 12.45 -5.53 4.68
N ASP A 256 12.25 -6.65 3.97
CA ASP A 256 11.03 -7.44 4.09
C ASP A 256 10.89 -8.03 5.51
N PRO A 257 9.73 -7.89 6.16
CA PRO A 257 9.50 -8.41 7.50
C PRO A 257 9.81 -9.90 7.66
N HIS A 258 9.65 -10.69 6.60
CA HIS A 258 9.87 -12.14 6.60
C HIS A 258 11.10 -12.56 5.79
N ALA A 259 11.72 -11.64 5.05
CA ALA A 259 12.95 -11.85 4.30
C ALA A 259 13.90 -10.65 4.51
N PRO A 260 14.63 -10.58 5.65
CA PRO A 260 15.43 -9.41 6.03
C PRO A 260 16.59 -9.07 5.09
N LYS A 261 16.84 -9.91 4.08
CA LYS A 261 17.83 -9.68 3.02
C LYS A 261 17.22 -9.07 1.74
N LEU A 262 15.89 -8.99 1.66
CA LEU A 262 15.16 -8.34 0.57
C LEU A 262 14.89 -6.89 0.98
N GLU A 263 15.60 -5.95 0.37
CA GLU A 263 15.45 -4.53 0.68
C GLU A 263 14.10 -3.99 0.18
N ILE A 264 13.48 -3.13 1.00
CA ILE A 264 12.19 -2.49 0.73
C ILE A 264 12.33 -0.98 0.75
N GLY A 265 11.70 -0.30 -0.21
CA GLY A 265 11.60 1.17 -0.24
C GLY A 265 10.54 1.74 0.70
N ALA A 266 10.58 1.42 2.00
CA ALA A 266 9.58 1.88 2.99
C ALA A 266 9.96 3.18 3.72
N LEU A 267 11.26 3.53 3.75
CA LEU A 267 11.75 4.76 4.37
C LEU A 267 11.91 5.87 3.32
N ARG A 268 11.30 7.02 3.59
CA ARG A 268 11.48 8.27 2.84
C ARG A 268 12.73 9.02 3.30
N ASN A 269 12.99 9.05 4.61
CA ASN A 269 14.11 9.76 5.22
C ASN A 269 14.41 9.18 6.62
N VAL A 270 15.62 9.42 7.11
CA VAL A 270 16.01 9.17 8.51
C VAL A 270 16.72 10.41 9.04
N ASP A 271 16.16 11.01 10.09
CA ASP A 271 16.82 12.10 10.83
C ASP A 271 17.63 11.48 11.97
N TRP A 272 18.95 11.69 11.95
CA TRP A 272 19.91 10.97 12.81
C TRP A 272 20.22 11.68 14.13
N VAL A 273 20.06 13.00 14.16
CA VAL A 273 20.33 13.86 15.32
C VAL A 273 18.97 14.33 15.81
N GLY A 274 18.63 14.11 17.09
CA GLY A 274 17.30 14.32 17.70
C GLY A 274 16.72 15.76 17.67
N LYS A 275 17.07 16.59 16.70
CA LYS A 275 16.38 17.84 16.39
C LYS A 275 15.20 17.49 15.49
N THR A 276 14.01 17.46 16.05
CA THR A 276 12.77 17.54 15.29
C THR A 276 12.80 18.82 14.46
N PRO A 277 12.85 18.77 13.12
CA PRO A 277 12.48 19.93 12.33
C PRO A 277 10.96 20.04 12.42
N GLU A 278 10.45 21.24 12.71
CA GLU A 278 9.03 21.54 12.49
C GLU A 278 8.64 21.08 11.07
N SER A 279 7.57 20.29 11.00
CA SER A 279 7.07 19.68 9.77
C SER A 279 6.89 20.72 8.67
N PRO A 280 7.64 20.67 7.55
CA PRO A 280 7.20 21.35 6.36
C PRO A 280 5.99 20.59 5.85
N ALA A 281 4.84 21.26 5.86
CA ALA A 281 3.56 20.81 5.32
C ALA A 281 3.72 19.87 4.13
N SER A 282 2.94 18.79 4.14
CA SER A 282 2.97 17.66 3.21
C SER A 282 3.24 18.04 1.75
N LYS A 283 4.52 18.12 1.36
CA LYS A 283 4.89 18.05 -0.06
C LYS A 283 4.87 16.58 -0.43
N ARG A 284 3.87 16.23 -1.26
CA ARG A 284 3.70 14.95 -1.97
C ARG A 284 5.07 14.33 -2.22
N ALA A 285 5.29 13.11 -1.73
CA ALA A 285 6.56 12.40 -1.88
C ALA A 285 6.98 12.42 -3.35
N GLN A 286 7.97 13.25 -3.67
CA GLN A 286 8.69 13.12 -4.92
C GLN A 286 9.48 11.82 -4.81
N THR A 287 9.30 10.97 -5.80
CA THR A 287 10.05 9.74 -6.06
C THR A 287 11.56 10.02 -5.95
N VAL A 288 12.20 9.72 -4.82
CA VAL A 288 13.66 9.81 -4.63
C VAL A 288 14.24 8.39 -4.61
N TRP A 289 15.31 8.19 -5.39
CA TRP A 289 15.43 7.03 -6.28
C TRP A 289 16.80 6.31 -6.33
N THR A 290 17.75 6.58 -5.44
CA THR A 290 19.13 6.07 -5.65
C THR A 290 19.73 5.25 -4.51
N SER A 291 19.15 5.21 -3.31
CA SER A 291 19.57 4.22 -2.32
C SER A 291 18.43 3.83 -1.38
N LEU A 292 18.19 2.53 -1.23
CA LEU A 292 17.33 1.97 -0.18
C LEU A 292 17.96 2.11 1.23
N VAL A 293 19.20 2.60 1.28
CA VAL A 293 20.03 2.73 2.47
C VAL A 293 20.26 4.21 2.77
N HIS A 294 19.77 4.66 3.92
CA HIS A 294 20.02 6.00 4.46
C HIS A 294 21.32 5.97 5.25
N ARG A 295 22.18 7.00 5.11
CA ARG A 295 23.51 7.04 5.75
C ARG A 295 23.77 8.36 6.46
N CYS A 296 24.55 8.33 7.54
CA CYS A 296 25.07 9.47 8.27
C CYS A 296 26.53 9.21 8.68
N PRO A 297 27.44 10.19 8.56
CA PRO A 297 28.81 10.03 9.05
C PRO A 297 28.83 9.69 10.54
N LYS A 298 29.63 8.70 10.94
CA LYS A 298 29.68 8.19 12.31
C LYS A 298 30.08 9.28 13.32
N GLU A 299 30.85 10.28 12.89
CA GLU A 299 31.32 11.39 13.73
C GLU A 299 30.20 12.34 14.14
N GLN A 300 29.04 12.29 13.47
CA GLN A 300 27.89 13.16 13.75
C GLN A 300 26.90 12.58 14.77
N VAL A 301 27.12 11.33 15.22
CA VAL A 301 26.19 10.60 16.09
C VAL A 301 26.91 9.90 17.25
N VAL A 302 26.18 9.68 18.35
CA VAL A 302 26.69 9.00 19.54
C VAL A 302 26.15 7.58 19.56
N LEU A 303 26.99 6.59 19.21
CA LEU A 303 26.52 5.22 18.92
C LEU A 303 25.82 4.49 20.08
N ASN A 304 26.16 4.81 21.33
CA ASN A 304 25.55 4.17 22.50
C ASN A 304 24.23 4.84 22.95
N ASP A 305 23.87 5.97 22.34
CA ASP A 305 22.69 6.77 22.67
C ASP A 305 22.13 7.45 21.40
N MET A 306 21.57 6.63 20.51
CA MET A 306 21.03 7.10 19.23
C MET A 306 19.51 7.20 19.26
N HIS A 307 18.98 8.30 18.71
CA HIS A 307 17.54 8.55 18.60
C HIS A 307 17.10 8.87 17.16
N PRO A 308 17.29 7.96 16.18
CA PRO A 308 16.89 8.23 14.82
C PRO A 308 15.36 8.36 14.70
N THR A 309 14.91 9.40 14.00
CA THR A 309 13.52 9.56 13.59
C THR A 309 13.32 9.04 12.17
N LEU A 310 12.53 7.99 12.05
CA LEU A 310 12.18 7.34 10.80
C LEU A 310 10.98 8.03 10.15
N HIS A 311 11.11 8.41 8.89
CA HIS A 311 10.01 8.93 8.06
C HIS A 311 9.64 7.90 7.01
N PHE A 312 8.40 7.42 7.07
CA PHE A 312 7.90 6.38 6.15
C PHE A 312 7.25 6.99 4.90
N VAL A 313 7.03 6.17 3.88
CA VAL A 313 6.31 6.59 2.66
C VAL A 313 4.87 7.02 2.95
N GLY A 314 4.25 6.53 4.04
CA GLY A 314 2.99 7.05 4.56
C GLY A 314 1.74 6.55 3.83
N HIS A 315 1.78 5.36 3.23
CA HIS A 315 0.65 4.79 2.51
C HIS A 315 -0.61 4.59 3.36
N TYR A 316 -0.42 4.34 4.65
CA TYR A 316 -1.47 4.17 5.65
C TYR A 316 -1.47 5.31 6.68
N GLN A 317 -0.88 6.46 6.34
CA GLN A 317 -0.68 7.59 7.25
C GLN A 317 0.20 7.22 8.45
N GLU A 318 1.23 6.39 8.21
CA GLU A 318 2.26 6.10 9.20
C GLU A 318 2.88 7.42 9.73
N PRO A 319 2.76 7.74 11.05
CA PRO A 319 3.48 8.87 11.62
C PRO A 319 4.98 8.57 11.67
N SER A 320 5.80 9.61 11.74
CA SER A 320 7.23 9.43 11.99
C SER A 320 7.47 8.74 13.34
N LEU A 321 8.50 7.91 13.41
CA LEU A 321 8.81 7.11 14.60
C LEU A 321 10.24 7.39 15.05
N CYS A 322 10.40 7.89 16.27
CA CYS A 322 11.69 7.95 16.94
C CYS A 322 11.96 6.62 17.64
N LEU A 323 13.19 6.11 17.52
CA LEU A 323 13.61 4.85 18.16
C LEU A 323 14.83 5.10 19.03
N ASP A 324 14.90 4.43 20.18
CA ASP A 324 16.10 4.42 21.03
C ASP A 324 16.98 3.23 20.63
N LEU A 325 18.22 3.50 20.23
CA LEU A 325 19.15 2.49 19.72
C LEU A 325 20.55 2.64 20.32
N ASN A 326 21.19 1.49 20.55
CA ASN A 326 22.60 1.41 20.92
C ASN A 326 23.33 0.53 19.90
N LEU A 327 23.96 1.18 18.91
CA LEU A 327 24.78 0.54 17.89
C LEU A 327 26.23 0.30 18.34
N ALA A 328 26.65 0.79 19.51
CA ALA A 328 27.97 0.48 20.08
C ALA A 328 28.10 -1.01 20.43
N THR A 329 26.97 -1.70 20.60
CA THR A 329 26.90 -3.15 20.88
C THR A 329 26.78 -4.03 19.63
N GLY A 330 26.71 -3.43 18.43
CA GLY A 330 26.53 -4.12 17.16
C GLY A 330 25.34 -3.61 16.35
N ASP A 331 25.23 -4.08 15.11
CA ASP A 331 24.11 -3.80 14.21
C ASP A 331 22.79 -4.32 14.80
N LYS A 332 21.67 -3.66 14.47
CA LYS A 332 20.34 -3.96 15.03
C LYS A 332 19.33 -4.28 13.94
N ASP A 333 18.50 -5.29 14.19
CA ASP A 333 17.32 -5.67 13.43
C ASP A 333 16.07 -5.31 14.23
N VAL A 334 15.36 -4.27 13.79
CA VAL A 334 14.19 -3.74 14.46
C VAL A 334 12.93 -4.13 13.68
N LEU A 335 12.03 -4.87 14.33
CA LEU A 335 10.72 -5.20 13.80
C LEU A 335 9.65 -4.29 14.41
N LEU A 336 8.92 -3.60 13.54
CA LEU A 336 7.88 -2.62 13.88
C LEU A 336 6.53 -3.09 13.36
N GLY A 337 5.49 -2.94 14.18
CA GLY A 337 4.10 -3.16 13.79
C GLY A 337 3.33 -1.84 13.83
N PHE A 338 2.70 -1.47 12.72
CA PHE A 338 1.78 -0.33 12.65
C PHE A 338 0.34 -0.83 12.54
N ASP A 339 -0.55 -0.31 13.39
CA ASP A 339 -2.00 -0.51 13.27
C ASP A 339 -2.61 0.68 12.51
N PRO A 340 -3.05 0.50 11.24
CA PRO A 340 -3.66 1.57 10.45
C PRO A 340 -4.99 2.08 11.00
N THR A 341 -5.66 1.31 11.86
CA THR A 341 -6.94 1.67 12.48
C THR A 341 -6.72 2.59 13.67
N ALA A 342 -5.74 2.24 14.52
CA ALA A 342 -5.39 3.03 15.69
C ALA A 342 -4.42 4.19 15.38
N GLY A 343 -3.70 4.13 14.25
CA GLY A 343 -2.64 5.08 13.91
C GLY A 343 -1.43 4.97 14.83
N GLN A 344 -1.18 3.78 15.40
CA GLN A 344 -0.16 3.58 16.43
C GLN A 344 0.92 2.60 15.98
N TRP A 345 2.16 2.93 16.35
CA TRP A 345 3.33 2.06 16.21
C TRP A 345 3.51 1.20 17.46
N SER A 346 4.08 0.02 17.25
CA SER A 346 4.61 -0.86 18.28
C SER A 346 5.99 -1.36 17.85
N VAL A 347 6.93 -1.40 18.79
CA VAL A 347 8.23 -2.06 18.59
C VAL A 347 8.04 -3.51 19.01
N ALA A 348 7.98 -4.42 18.04
CA ALA A 348 7.72 -5.83 18.29
C ALA A 348 8.98 -6.60 18.68
N ALA A 349 10.13 -6.23 18.12
CA ALA A 349 11.43 -6.80 18.50
C ALA A 349 12.58 -5.86 18.14
N VAL A 350 13.65 -5.93 18.93
CA VAL A 350 14.96 -5.35 18.63
C VAL A 350 15.98 -6.46 18.88
N ASN A 351 16.61 -6.96 17.81
CA ASN A 351 17.58 -8.05 17.89
C ASN A 351 18.95 -7.58 17.40
N ASP A 352 20.00 -8.31 17.78
CA ASP A 352 21.31 -8.14 17.15
C ASP A 352 21.27 -8.65 15.71
N TRP A 353 21.77 -7.85 14.79
CA TRP A 353 21.87 -8.21 13.39
C TRP A 353 23.27 -8.72 13.08
N ASN A 354 23.35 -9.99 12.72
CA ASN A 354 24.54 -10.58 12.14
C ASN A 354 24.33 -10.68 10.62
N ALA A 355 25.11 -9.93 9.85
CA ALA A 355 24.96 -9.87 8.39
C ALA A 355 24.97 -11.27 7.71
N GLY A 356 25.57 -12.27 8.37
CA GLY A 356 25.66 -13.65 7.87
C GLY A 356 26.34 -13.72 6.51
N ALA A 357 26.49 -14.93 5.95
CA ALA A 357 26.84 -15.03 4.54
C ALA A 357 25.78 -14.26 3.70
N PRO A 358 26.17 -13.57 2.61
CA PRO A 358 25.22 -13.01 1.65
C PRO A 358 24.14 -14.05 1.38
N CYS A 359 22.86 -13.68 1.37
CA CYS A 359 21.89 -14.62 0.81
C CYS A 359 22.42 -14.96 -0.57
N GLY A 360 22.40 -16.24 -0.94
CA GLY A 360 22.17 -16.62 -2.32
C GLY A 360 20.81 -16.07 -2.73
N GLU A 361 20.76 -14.76 -2.94
CA GLU A 361 20.12 -14.09 -4.05
C GLU A 361 18.72 -14.62 -4.36
N ASP A 362 17.69 -13.94 -3.83
CA ASP A 362 16.33 -13.96 -4.42
C ASP A 362 16.39 -13.24 -5.78
N ARG A 363 17.16 -13.83 -6.69
CA ARG A 363 17.37 -13.40 -8.07
C ARG A 363 16.46 -14.21 -8.95
N ASP A 364 15.88 -13.57 -9.94
CA ASP A 364 15.21 -14.24 -11.04
C ASP A 364 16.09 -14.11 -12.29
N ALA A 365 17.17 -14.90 -12.33
CA ALA A 365 18.21 -14.80 -13.35
C ALA A 365 17.67 -14.99 -14.79
N ASP A 366 16.56 -15.71 -14.94
CA ASP A 366 15.94 -15.97 -16.25
C ASP A 366 15.00 -14.84 -16.70
N TYR A 367 14.63 -13.92 -15.79
CA TYR A 367 13.57 -12.93 -16.04
C TYR A 367 13.92 -11.96 -17.17
N GLY A 368 15.13 -11.40 -17.17
CA GLY A 368 15.58 -10.47 -18.22
C GLY A 368 15.63 -11.13 -19.59
N ALA A 369 16.12 -12.37 -19.67
CA ALA A 369 16.15 -13.13 -20.92
C ALA A 369 14.74 -13.49 -21.42
N SER A 370 13.83 -13.88 -20.52
CA SER A 370 12.42 -14.14 -20.84
C SER A 370 11.70 -12.87 -21.33
N HIS A 371 11.89 -11.75 -20.64
CA HIS A 371 11.32 -10.46 -21.03
C HIS A 371 11.82 -10.02 -22.41
N ARG A 372 13.13 -10.09 -22.66
CA ARG A 372 13.71 -9.74 -23.97
C ARG A 372 13.09 -10.58 -25.10
N LYS A 373 12.96 -11.90 -24.91
CA LYS A 373 12.29 -12.79 -25.88
C LYS A 373 10.84 -12.38 -26.13
N TYR A 374 10.11 -12.02 -25.08
CA TYR A 374 8.74 -11.53 -25.20
C TYR A 374 8.66 -10.24 -26.03
N VAL A 375 9.48 -9.23 -25.75
CA VAL A 375 9.49 -7.97 -26.51
C VAL A 375 9.83 -8.22 -27.98
N VAL A 376 10.85 -9.04 -28.26
CA VAL A 376 11.21 -9.41 -29.63
C VAL A 376 10.06 -10.12 -30.35
N SER A 377 9.37 -11.04 -29.68
CA SER A 377 8.18 -11.70 -30.24
C SER A 377 7.09 -10.67 -30.59
N LYS A 378 6.82 -9.70 -29.70
CA LYS A 378 5.83 -8.65 -29.97
C LYS A 378 6.23 -7.72 -31.11
N ARG A 379 7.50 -7.41 -31.27
CA ARG A 379 7.98 -6.65 -32.45
C ARG A 379 7.84 -7.48 -33.73
N ARG A 380 8.09 -8.79 -33.70
CA ARG A 380 7.83 -9.65 -34.88
C ARG A 380 6.34 -9.66 -35.26
N GLU A 381 5.44 -9.78 -34.28
CA GLU A 381 3.99 -9.69 -34.50
C GLU A 381 3.55 -8.34 -35.09
N GLN A 382 4.32 -7.27 -34.83
CA GLN A 382 4.10 -5.93 -35.39
C GLN A 382 4.73 -5.72 -36.78
N GLY A 383 5.37 -6.73 -37.37
CA GLY A 383 5.93 -6.67 -38.72
C GLY A 383 7.36 -6.14 -38.83
N TYR A 384 8.10 -6.00 -37.73
CA TYR A 384 9.50 -5.58 -37.77
C TYR A 384 10.40 -6.69 -38.33
N ALA A 385 11.07 -6.42 -39.46
CA ALA A 385 11.91 -7.39 -40.18
C ALA A 385 13.12 -7.88 -39.36
N ASP A 386 13.81 -6.97 -38.66
CA ASP A 386 14.88 -7.28 -37.70
C ASP A 386 14.45 -6.88 -36.29
N ALA A 387 13.43 -7.57 -35.79
CA ALA A 387 12.84 -7.30 -34.47
C ALA A 387 13.86 -7.35 -33.32
N ALA A 388 14.89 -8.18 -33.41
CA ALA A 388 15.90 -8.30 -32.36
C ALA A 388 16.76 -7.03 -32.29
N LYS A 389 17.33 -6.61 -33.42
CA LYS A 389 18.13 -5.38 -33.50
C LYS A 389 17.31 -4.15 -33.11
N GLN A 390 16.05 -4.11 -33.54
CA GLN A 390 15.13 -3.04 -33.18
C GLN A 390 14.91 -2.97 -31.66
N VAL A 391 14.72 -4.11 -30.97
CA VAL A 391 14.58 -4.12 -29.51
C VAL A 391 15.83 -3.63 -28.78
N GLU A 392 17.02 -4.02 -29.25
CA GLU A 392 18.28 -3.53 -28.64
C GLU A 392 18.41 -2.01 -28.75
N GLN A 393 18.11 -1.45 -29.92
CA GLN A 393 18.11 0.00 -30.13
C GLN A 393 17.11 0.69 -29.19
N GLU A 394 15.90 0.15 -29.08
CA GLU A 394 14.85 0.67 -28.21
C GLU A 394 15.22 0.61 -26.72
N PHE A 395 15.91 -0.45 -26.30
CA PHE A 395 16.37 -0.60 -24.93
C PHE A 395 17.47 0.41 -24.59
N GLU A 396 18.40 0.64 -25.50
CA GLU A 396 19.47 1.62 -25.34
C GLU A 396 18.91 3.05 -25.33
N GLU A 397 18.01 3.38 -26.26
CA GLU A 397 17.31 4.67 -26.27
C GLU A 397 16.56 4.93 -24.96
N ALA A 398 15.85 3.92 -24.45
CA ALA A 398 15.14 4.02 -23.17
C ALA A 398 16.11 4.22 -22.00
N ARG A 399 17.27 3.55 -22.00
CA ARG A 399 18.34 3.73 -21.02
C ARG A 399 18.86 5.17 -21.04
N GLN A 400 19.23 5.69 -22.21
CA GLN A 400 19.76 7.05 -22.36
C GLN A 400 18.74 8.12 -21.92
N ASN A 401 17.46 7.94 -22.27
CA ASN A 401 16.40 8.84 -21.85
C ASN A 401 16.17 8.81 -20.33
N ALA A 402 16.26 7.64 -19.70
CA ALA A 402 16.15 7.50 -18.26
C ALA A 402 17.33 8.16 -17.52
N LEU A 403 18.57 8.00 -18.02
CA LEU A 403 19.75 8.66 -17.47
C LEU A 403 19.64 10.19 -17.54
N LYS A 404 19.26 10.75 -18.68
CA LYS A 404 19.03 12.20 -18.82
C LYS A 404 17.94 12.71 -17.87
N SER A 405 16.86 11.95 -17.73
CA SER A 405 15.80 12.29 -16.78
C SER A 405 16.28 12.23 -15.33
N GLN A 406 17.19 11.31 -15.00
CA GLN A 406 17.76 11.17 -13.66
C GLN A 406 18.68 12.36 -13.35
N GLU A 407 19.57 12.73 -14.27
CA GLU A 407 20.47 13.89 -14.16
C GLU A 407 19.69 15.19 -13.94
N GLU A 408 18.63 15.43 -14.71
CA GLU A 408 17.83 16.64 -14.55
C GLU A 408 17.11 16.67 -13.18
N GLN A 409 16.63 15.52 -12.70
CA GLN A 409 16.05 15.42 -11.36
C GLN A 409 17.09 15.63 -10.26
N ASP A 410 18.32 15.16 -10.45
CA ASP A 410 19.43 15.39 -9.51
C ASP A 410 19.83 16.87 -9.49
N ARG A 411 19.87 17.56 -10.64
CA ARG A 411 20.11 19.02 -10.72
C ARG A 411 19.05 19.84 -10.01
N VAL A 412 17.77 19.54 -10.24
CA VAL A 412 16.65 20.21 -9.54
C VAL A 412 16.74 19.99 -8.02
N ARG A 413 17.12 18.78 -7.58
CA ARG A 413 17.31 18.48 -6.16
C ARG A 413 18.49 19.24 -5.54
N ALA A 414 19.64 19.27 -6.21
CA ALA A 414 20.80 20.03 -5.75
C ALA A 414 20.45 21.52 -5.57
N ASN A 415 19.71 22.10 -6.52
CA ASN A 415 19.23 23.48 -6.42
C ASN A 415 18.29 23.69 -5.22
N HIS A 416 17.33 22.80 -4.99
CA HIS A 416 16.45 22.89 -3.82
C HIS A 416 17.23 22.73 -2.50
N SER A 417 18.22 21.84 -2.44
CA SER A 417 19.08 21.66 -1.24
C SER A 417 19.88 22.92 -0.96
N ALA A 418 20.52 23.50 -1.97
CA ALA A 418 21.29 24.75 -1.83
C ALA A 418 20.40 25.91 -1.35
N ILE A 419 19.16 26.02 -1.85
CA ILE A 419 18.20 27.01 -1.36
C ILE A 419 17.85 26.78 0.11
N ALA A 420 17.60 25.53 0.52
CA ALA A 420 17.30 25.20 1.91
C ALA A 420 18.49 25.48 2.85
N GLU A 421 19.71 25.17 2.42
CA GLU A 421 20.95 25.48 3.16
C GLU A 421 21.13 26.98 3.36
N LEU A 422 20.90 27.79 2.31
CA LEU A 422 20.92 29.25 2.40
C LEU A 422 19.86 29.79 3.37
N GLN A 423 18.65 29.21 3.38
CA GLN A 423 17.60 29.57 4.32
C GLN A 423 17.99 29.26 5.77
N VAL A 424 18.60 28.09 6.02
CA VAL A 424 19.09 27.69 7.35
C VAL A 424 20.24 28.58 7.80
N ALA A 425 21.20 28.89 6.91
CA ALA A 425 22.31 29.80 7.20
C ALA A 425 21.81 31.19 7.59
N ARG A 426 20.85 31.74 6.82
CA ARG A 426 20.22 33.03 7.12
C ARG A 426 19.44 33.02 8.43
N ALA A 427 18.76 31.93 8.76
CA ALA A 427 18.08 31.77 10.05
C ALA A 427 19.08 31.72 11.23
N ARG A 428 20.24 31.06 11.05
CA ARG A 428 21.32 31.04 12.04
C ARG A 428 21.96 32.42 12.24
N GLU A 429 22.23 33.14 11.15
CA GLU A 429 22.72 34.52 11.23
C GLU A 429 21.72 35.43 11.94
N PHE A 430 20.43 35.32 11.60
CA PHE A 430 19.38 36.11 12.25
C PHE A 430 19.25 35.79 13.74
N ALA A 431 19.29 34.51 14.13
CA ALA A 431 19.29 34.11 15.53
C ALA A 431 20.55 34.59 16.29
N SER A 432 21.72 34.53 15.64
CA SER A 432 22.97 35.05 16.21
C SER A 432 22.91 36.58 16.38
N GLN A 433 22.35 37.30 15.40
CA GLN A 433 22.16 38.75 15.46
C GLN A 433 21.20 39.14 16.60
N GLN A 434 20.08 38.42 16.75
CA GLN A 434 19.15 38.64 17.88
C GLN A 434 19.80 38.35 19.24
N ALA A 435 20.63 37.30 19.35
CA ALA A 435 21.37 36.99 20.57
C ALA A 435 22.42 38.06 20.91
N SER A 436 23.11 38.60 19.90
CA SER A 436 24.08 39.70 20.09
C SER A 436 23.44 41.07 20.37
N ALA A 437 22.17 41.27 19.99
CA ALA A 437 21.46 42.55 20.14
C ALA A 437 20.77 42.72 21.51
N GLY A 438 20.83 41.73 22.42
CA GLY A 438 20.30 41.86 23.78
C GLY A 438 18.80 42.17 23.86
N VAL A 439 18.01 41.83 22.84
CA VAL A 439 16.58 42.15 22.82
C VAL A 439 15.80 41.12 23.65
N THR A 440 15.46 41.48 24.88
CA THR A 440 14.41 40.82 25.65
C THR A 440 13.05 41.14 25.04
N VAL A 441 12.38 40.14 24.45
CA VAL A 441 11.03 40.28 23.93
C VAL A 441 10.04 40.29 25.10
N ALA A 442 9.66 41.49 25.54
CA ALA A 442 8.43 41.72 26.28
C ALA A 442 7.45 42.47 25.37
N GLY A 443 6.38 41.78 24.98
CA GLY A 443 5.08 42.31 24.53
C GLY A 443 5.04 43.45 23.51
N ALA A 444 4.66 43.14 22.26
CA ALA A 444 3.91 44.09 21.43
C ALA A 444 3.06 43.34 20.39
N ARG A 445 1.74 43.43 20.55
CA ARG A 445 0.76 43.27 19.47
C ARG A 445 0.85 44.49 18.53
N ASP A 446 0.48 44.25 17.27
CA ASP A 446 0.20 45.21 16.20
C ASP A 446 1.38 46.02 15.60
N ARG A 447 1.75 45.64 14.37
CA ARG A 447 1.66 46.48 13.14
C ARG A 447 2.46 45.85 11.99
N VAL A 448 1.78 45.64 10.86
CA VAL A 448 2.40 45.34 9.55
C VAL A 448 2.66 46.65 8.82
N PRO A 449 3.84 46.87 8.22
CA PRO A 449 4.00 47.85 7.16
C PRO A 449 4.11 47.19 5.77
N HIS A 450 3.24 47.66 4.88
CA HIS A 450 3.32 47.54 3.42
C HIS A 450 4.48 48.38 2.85
N GLN A 451 5.20 47.85 1.85
CA GLN A 451 5.63 48.48 0.57
C GLN A 451 6.67 47.55 -0.09
N ALA A 452 6.38 46.91 -1.23
CA ALA A 452 6.32 47.44 -2.60
C ALA A 452 7.71 47.80 -3.18
N ALA A 453 8.28 46.90 -3.99
CA ALA A 453 9.03 47.18 -5.24
C ALA A 453 9.82 45.94 -5.72
N ALA A 454 9.27 45.18 -6.68
CA ALA A 454 10.02 44.40 -7.69
C ALA A 454 9.05 43.78 -8.72
N GLU A 455 8.25 44.62 -9.39
CA GLU A 455 7.40 44.23 -10.51
C GLU A 455 8.11 44.51 -11.84
N THR A 456 8.88 43.57 -12.39
CA THR A 456 9.02 43.42 -13.86
C THR A 456 9.65 42.07 -14.25
N LYS A 457 8.86 40.97 -14.22
CA LYS A 457 9.11 39.73 -15.02
C LYS A 457 7.99 38.66 -14.89
N VAL A 458 6.74 39.07 -14.63
CA VAL A 458 5.62 38.14 -14.33
C VAL A 458 4.51 38.14 -15.39
N ALA A 459 4.76 38.65 -16.61
CA ALA A 459 3.71 38.72 -17.64
C ALA A 459 3.58 37.46 -18.52
N ASN A 460 4.64 36.68 -18.75
CA ASN A 460 4.57 35.51 -19.67
C ASN A 460 4.35 34.15 -19.00
N VAL A 461 4.29 34.09 -17.67
CA VAL A 461 4.02 32.85 -16.91
C VAL A 461 2.51 32.68 -16.64
N GLN A 462 1.77 33.79 -16.50
CA GLN A 462 0.36 33.79 -16.10
C GLN A 462 -0.62 33.29 -17.17
N ASP A 463 -0.29 33.43 -18.46
CA ASP A 463 -1.18 32.99 -19.55
C ASP A 463 -1.13 31.46 -19.78
N ARG A 464 0.03 30.83 -19.52
CA ARG A 464 0.19 29.37 -19.56
C ARG A 464 -0.45 28.68 -18.35
N THR A 465 -0.46 29.33 -17.18
CA THR A 465 -1.13 28.79 -15.98
C THR A 465 -2.65 28.89 -16.08
N ARG A 466 -3.20 29.91 -16.74
CA ARG A 466 -4.66 30.04 -16.93
C ARG A 466 -5.24 29.02 -17.90
N ARG A 467 -4.55 28.68 -19.00
CA ARG A 467 -4.98 27.62 -19.92
C ARG A 467 -4.88 26.23 -19.29
N GLN A 468 -3.85 25.97 -18.49
CA GLN A 468 -3.71 24.72 -17.74
C GLN A 468 -4.79 24.60 -16.63
N ALA A 469 -5.09 25.69 -15.91
CA ALA A 469 -6.14 25.73 -14.89
C ALA A 469 -7.56 25.61 -15.47
N MET A 470 -7.83 26.10 -16.68
CA MET A 470 -9.13 25.89 -17.35
C MET A 470 -9.34 24.46 -17.85
N ILE A 471 -8.27 23.77 -18.28
CA ILE A 471 -8.35 22.35 -18.66
C ILE A 471 -8.51 21.46 -17.42
N GLU A 472 -7.89 21.84 -16.30
CA GLU A 472 -8.04 21.15 -15.00
C GLU A 472 -9.40 21.41 -14.34
N ALA A 473 -9.99 22.61 -14.50
CA ALA A 473 -11.31 22.92 -13.93
C ALA A 473 -12.50 22.22 -14.64
N GLN A 474 -12.35 21.79 -15.89
CA GLN A 474 -13.40 21.04 -16.61
C GLN A 474 -13.34 19.52 -16.35
N SER A 475 -12.28 19.00 -15.73
CA SER A 475 -12.09 17.57 -15.44
C SER A 475 -12.39 17.18 -13.98
N ASP A 476 -12.60 18.16 -13.08
CA ASP A 476 -12.89 17.95 -11.65
C ASP A 476 -14.40 17.90 -11.31
N GLY A 477 -15.27 17.72 -12.31
CA GLY A 477 -16.73 17.70 -12.17
C GLY A 477 -17.36 16.36 -11.75
N ALA A 478 -16.59 15.28 -11.52
CA ALA A 478 -17.18 13.99 -11.15
C ALA A 478 -16.30 13.15 -10.21
N PHE A 479 -16.77 13.04 -8.96
CA PHE A 479 -16.46 12.01 -7.96
C PHE A 479 -15.02 11.89 -7.45
N ARG A 480 -14.64 12.85 -6.59
CA ARG A 480 -13.79 12.57 -5.43
C ARG A 480 -14.58 11.77 -4.40
N ARG A 481 -14.31 10.46 -4.22
CA ARG A 481 -14.68 9.77 -2.98
C ARG A 481 -13.57 10.03 -1.96
N VAL A 482 -13.69 11.18 -1.30
CA VAL A 482 -12.97 11.54 -0.08
C VAL A 482 -13.42 10.56 1.01
N LEU A 483 -12.49 10.07 1.83
CA LEU A 483 -12.86 9.44 3.11
C LEU A 483 -13.71 10.45 3.86
N PRO A 484 -14.90 10.09 4.35
CA PRO A 484 -15.89 11.08 4.73
C PRO A 484 -15.34 12.07 5.75
N GLY A 485 -15.41 13.36 5.42
CA GLY A 485 -15.00 14.45 6.28
C GLY A 485 -15.79 14.48 7.60
N ARG A 486 -15.28 15.21 8.59
CA ARG A 486 -15.98 15.43 9.86
C ARG A 486 -17.36 16.02 9.57
N GLY A 487 -18.41 15.34 10.03
CA GLY A 487 -19.80 15.74 9.80
C GLY A 487 -20.49 15.16 8.56
N GLU A 488 -19.78 14.38 7.73
CA GLU A 488 -20.41 13.70 6.58
C GLU A 488 -21.30 12.53 7.02
N LYS A 489 -22.49 12.44 6.39
CA LYS A 489 -23.51 11.41 6.66
C LYS A 489 -23.28 10.21 5.73
N LEU A 490 -22.97 9.04 6.29
CA LEU A 490 -22.81 7.79 5.51
C LEU A 490 -24.09 6.95 5.56
N GLU A 491 -24.65 6.56 4.43
CA GLU A 491 -25.80 5.64 4.42
C GLU A 491 -25.44 4.27 5.04
N CYS A 492 -26.29 3.76 5.92
CA CYS A 492 -26.11 2.47 6.57
C CYS A 492 -26.31 1.35 5.54
N LEU A 493 -25.26 0.56 5.29
CA LEU A 493 -25.31 -0.50 4.29
C LEU A 493 -26.44 -1.51 4.61
N GLY A 494 -27.42 -1.61 3.71
CA GLY A 494 -28.59 -2.51 3.87
C GLY A 494 -29.81 -1.87 4.53
N LEU A 495 -29.78 -0.57 4.87
CA LEU A 495 -30.91 0.17 5.45
C LEU A 495 -31.11 1.52 4.73
N PRO A 496 -31.89 1.54 3.63
CA PRO A 496 -32.17 2.76 2.90
C PRO A 496 -32.77 3.85 3.80
N GLY A 497 -32.22 5.06 3.73
CA GLY A 497 -32.69 6.22 4.51
C GLY A 497 -32.19 6.31 5.95
N GLN A 498 -31.30 5.41 6.39
CA GLN A 498 -30.60 5.51 7.67
C GLN A 498 -29.14 5.93 7.43
N TYR A 499 -28.61 6.81 8.29
CA TYR A 499 -27.29 7.40 8.10
C TYR A 499 -26.46 7.36 9.39
N LYS A 500 -25.17 7.06 9.26
CA LYS A 500 -24.18 7.10 10.34
C LYS A 500 -23.68 8.52 10.55
N LYS A 501 -23.67 8.97 11.80
CA LYS A 501 -23.00 10.21 12.22
C LYS A 501 -21.52 9.92 12.43
N LEU A 502 -20.64 10.77 11.90
CA LEU A 502 -19.18 10.63 12.04
C LEU A 502 -18.60 11.77 12.89
N PRO A 503 -18.73 11.71 14.23
CA PRO A 503 -18.07 12.65 15.13
C PRO A 503 -16.54 12.41 15.17
N SER A 504 -15.77 13.42 15.59
CA SER A 504 -14.39 13.19 16.03
C SER A 504 -14.37 12.31 17.29
N ALA A 505 -13.22 11.73 17.63
CA ALA A 505 -13.09 10.92 18.85
C ALA A 505 -13.44 11.70 20.13
N GLU A 506 -13.03 12.97 20.19
CA GLU A 506 -13.34 13.88 21.29
C GLU A 506 -14.85 14.18 21.35
N HIS A 507 -15.47 14.51 20.22
CA HIS A 507 -16.89 14.82 20.15
C HIS A 507 -17.78 13.61 20.45
N ARG A 508 -17.34 12.42 20.02
CA ARG A 508 -17.96 11.14 20.38
C ARG A 508 -18.03 10.97 21.89
N ASN A 509 -16.93 11.21 22.60
CA ASN A 509 -16.91 11.07 24.05
C ASN A 509 -17.89 12.02 24.73
N VAL A 510 -17.97 13.27 24.25
CA VAL A 510 -18.94 14.27 24.76
C VAL A 510 -20.39 13.84 24.50
N MET A 511 -20.70 13.31 23.31
CA MET A 511 -22.04 12.80 22.98
C MET A 511 -22.41 11.57 23.80
N VAL A 512 -21.47 10.63 23.98
CA VAL A 512 -21.65 9.43 24.83
C VAL A 512 -21.92 9.83 26.28
N GLN A 513 -21.14 10.77 26.81
CA GLN A 513 -21.31 11.26 28.16
C GLN A 513 -22.66 11.97 28.34
N HIS A 514 -23.02 12.85 27.40
CA HIS A 514 -24.31 13.54 27.44
C HIS A 514 -25.49 12.56 27.40
N ALA A 515 -25.45 11.52 26.56
CA ALA A 515 -26.51 10.52 26.50
C ALA A 515 -26.62 9.65 27.77
N ARG A 516 -25.58 9.59 28.60
CA ARG A 516 -25.60 8.85 29.87
C ARG A 516 -26.04 9.71 31.06
N GLU A 517 -25.79 11.01 31.00
CA GLU A 517 -25.99 11.95 32.12
C GLU A 517 -27.21 12.87 31.93
N CYS A 518 -27.81 12.91 30.74
CA CYS A 518 -28.94 13.79 30.46
C CYS A 518 -30.27 13.13 30.83
N ASP A 519 -31.05 13.79 31.70
CA ASP A 519 -32.37 13.32 32.13
C ASP A 519 -33.51 13.63 31.12
N HIS A 520 -33.19 14.17 29.93
CA HIS A 520 -34.19 14.47 28.92
C HIS A 520 -34.72 13.18 28.27
N ALA A 521 -36.04 12.99 28.21
CA ALA A 521 -36.67 11.74 27.77
C ALA A 521 -36.28 11.27 26.35
N SER A 522 -35.87 12.19 25.48
CA SER A 522 -35.40 11.90 24.12
C SER A 522 -33.94 11.38 24.07
N CYS A 523 -33.14 11.65 25.09
CA CYS A 523 -31.75 11.23 25.20
C CYS A 523 -31.69 9.76 25.65
N SER A 524 -31.87 8.85 24.70
CA SER A 524 -31.98 7.41 24.92
C SER A 524 -30.63 6.66 24.85
N LYS A 525 -30.68 5.36 25.17
CA LYS A 525 -29.50 4.47 25.28
C LYS A 525 -28.67 4.44 23.99
N ILE A 526 -27.35 4.58 24.14
CA ILE A 526 -26.39 4.45 23.05
C ILE A 526 -26.55 3.08 22.38
N TRP A 527 -26.85 3.10 21.09
CA TRP A 527 -27.03 1.88 20.30
C TRP A 527 -25.67 1.22 20.02
N SER A 528 -25.58 -0.11 20.08
CA SER A 528 -24.32 -0.85 19.93
C SER A 528 -24.31 -1.80 18.72
N GLY A 529 -25.13 -1.52 17.72
CA GLY A 529 -25.25 -2.37 16.53
C GLY A 529 -24.19 -2.09 15.46
N PRO A 530 -24.21 -2.85 14.35
CA PRO A 530 -23.13 -2.90 13.35
C PRO A 530 -22.94 -1.60 12.55
N TRP A 531 -23.86 -0.64 12.64
CA TRP A 531 -23.82 0.63 11.91
C TRP A 531 -23.22 1.79 12.76
N GLY A 532 -22.84 1.51 14.01
CA GLY A 532 -22.14 2.44 14.92
C GLY A 532 -23.05 3.19 15.88
N GLU A 533 -22.47 3.79 16.93
CA GLU A 533 -23.21 4.30 18.10
C GLU A 533 -24.20 5.45 17.82
N PHE A 534 -24.02 6.14 16.69
CA PHE A 534 -24.77 7.34 16.37
C PHE A 534 -25.39 7.22 14.97
N ILE A 535 -26.71 6.95 14.95
CA ILE A 535 -27.52 6.82 13.74
C ILE A 535 -28.47 8.01 13.65
N GLY A 536 -28.78 8.43 12.44
CA GLY A 536 -29.92 9.28 12.14
C GLY A 536 -30.80 8.70 11.03
N GLY A 537 -32.01 9.24 10.92
CA GLY A 537 -33.14 8.64 10.20
C GLY A 537 -34.21 8.13 11.19
N ASP A 538 -35.27 7.50 10.68
CA ASP A 538 -36.41 7.08 11.51
C ASP A 538 -36.02 6.11 12.64
N MET A 539 -35.02 5.26 12.43
CA MET A 539 -34.52 4.37 13.49
C MET A 539 -33.58 5.07 14.46
N GLY A 540 -32.95 6.19 14.04
CA GLY A 540 -32.23 7.07 14.94
C GLY A 540 -33.14 7.61 16.03
N ARG A 541 -34.36 8.06 15.68
CA ARG A 541 -35.36 8.56 16.64
C ARG A 541 -35.76 7.54 17.70
N THR A 542 -35.78 6.26 17.35
CA THR A 542 -36.22 5.19 18.28
C THR A 542 -35.10 4.69 19.20
N HIS A 543 -33.83 4.90 18.84
CA HIS A 543 -32.69 4.40 19.60
C HIS A 543 -31.83 5.51 20.22
N PHE A 544 -31.83 6.73 19.66
CA PHE A 544 -30.98 7.85 20.07
C PHE A 544 -31.51 9.20 19.51
N ASP A 545 -32.29 9.97 20.29
CA ASP A 545 -32.80 11.29 19.86
C ASP A 545 -32.30 12.46 20.72
N LEU A 546 -31.07 12.91 20.43
CA LEU A 546 -30.51 14.11 21.03
C LEU A 546 -31.13 15.43 20.51
N THR A 547 -32.08 15.41 19.57
CA THR A 547 -32.51 16.65 18.88
C THR A 547 -33.63 17.41 19.55
N GLU A 548 -34.34 16.76 20.47
CA GLU A 548 -35.35 17.42 21.31
C GLU A 548 -34.75 18.02 22.59
N CYS A 549 -33.59 17.54 23.03
CA CYS A 549 -32.82 18.15 24.11
C CYS A 549 -31.98 19.32 23.59
N HIS A 550 -32.12 20.51 24.20
CA HIS A 550 -31.38 21.71 23.78
C HIS A 550 -29.85 21.49 23.72
N ARG A 551 -29.27 20.83 24.72
CA ARG A 551 -27.83 20.53 24.77
C ARG A 551 -27.43 19.46 23.75
N GLY A 552 -28.27 18.43 23.56
CA GLY A 552 -28.07 17.40 22.55
C GLY A 552 -28.16 17.93 21.12
N ARG A 553 -29.04 18.90 20.87
CA ARG A 553 -29.19 19.58 19.58
C ARG A 553 -27.92 20.34 19.23
N GLY A 554 -27.39 21.15 20.16
CA GLY A 554 -26.11 21.85 19.97
C GLY A 554 -24.93 20.91 19.69
N LEU A 555 -24.91 19.71 20.30
CA LEU A 555 -23.89 18.70 20.01
C LEU A 555 -24.02 18.10 18.61
N ASN A 556 -25.24 17.93 18.08
CA ASN A 556 -25.45 17.48 16.70
C ASN A 556 -25.10 18.60 15.68
N GLU A 557 -25.48 19.84 15.96
CA GLU A 557 -25.16 21.00 15.11
C GLU A 557 -23.66 21.23 15.00
N ALA A 558 -22.91 21.01 16.09
CA ALA A 558 -21.45 21.14 16.12
C ALA A 558 -20.70 20.13 15.22
N ILE A 559 -21.35 19.05 14.78
CA ILE A 559 -20.83 18.13 13.76
C ILE A 559 -21.52 18.29 12.41
N GLY A 560 -22.22 19.42 12.18
CA GLY A 560 -22.89 19.71 10.91
C GLY A 560 -24.15 18.89 10.64
N TRP A 561 -24.75 18.27 11.66
CA TRP A 561 -25.93 17.42 11.47
C TRP A 561 -27.23 18.25 11.38
N ASN A 562 -27.78 18.40 10.18
CA ASN A 562 -29.13 18.95 9.97
C ASN A 562 -30.19 17.83 10.03
N TYR A 563 -31.18 17.97 10.92
CA TYR A 563 -32.22 16.97 11.17
C TYR A 563 -33.45 17.11 10.25
N ASP A 564 -33.79 18.33 9.87
CA ASP A 564 -34.95 18.64 9.02
C ASP A 564 -34.67 18.28 7.55
N ASN A 565 -33.40 18.09 7.21
CA ASN A 565 -32.98 17.54 5.92
C ASN A 565 -31.88 16.49 6.11
N PRO A 566 -32.23 15.21 6.31
CA PRO A 566 -31.23 14.15 6.50
C PRO A 566 -30.34 13.92 5.27
N ARG A 567 -30.66 14.49 4.10
CA ARG A 567 -29.87 14.42 2.86
C ARG A 567 -28.87 15.57 2.66
N VAL A 568 -28.94 16.63 3.46
CA VAL A 568 -28.07 17.83 3.35
C VAL A 568 -27.18 17.98 4.57
#